data_AF-A0A2E8R5J6-F1
#
_entry.id   AF-A0A2E8R5J6-F1
#
_cell.length_a   1.000
_cell.length_b   1.000
_cell.length_c   1.000
_cell.angle_alpha   90.00
_cell.angle_beta   90.00
_cell.angle_gamma   90.00
#
_symmetry.space_group_name_H-M   'P 1'
#
loop_
_entity.id
_entity.type
_entity.pdbx_description
1 polymer ?
#
loop_
_entity_poly.entity_id
_entity_poly.type
_entity_poly.pdbx_seq_one_letter_code
_entity_poly.pdbx_strand_id
1 'polypeptide(L)'
;CTEYVARENGNIFENMLPLFKENRIGAYNWGFVSGKTNTIYPWKSWDSTYTGPPKKWHHDIFYPNGEPYSQEEVELIKNLTESTNLKN
;
A
#
# COMPACT_ATOMS: atom_id res chain seq x y z
N CYS A 1 -10.80 -7.62 -3.90
CA CYS A 1 -10.58 -7.00 -2.57
C CYS A 1 -10.20 -5.53 -2.77
N THR A 2 -10.74 -4.57 -2.02
CA THR A 2 -10.39 -3.14 -2.16
C THR A 2 -9.46 -2.64 -1.07
N GLU A 3 -9.31 -3.37 0.02
CA GLU A 3 -8.53 -2.99 1.19
C GLU A 3 -7.80 -4.22 1.71
N TYR A 4 -6.48 -4.23 1.57
CA TYR A 4 -5.66 -5.41 1.91
C TYR A 4 -4.28 -5.05 2.44
N VAL A 5 -3.85 -3.80 2.32
CA VAL A 5 -2.61 -3.33 2.95
C VAL A 5 -2.99 -2.83 4.33
N ALA A 6 -2.27 -3.24 5.35
CA ALA A 6 -2.39 -2.76 6.72
C ALA A 6 -1.04 -3.04 7.37
N ARG A 7 -0.07 -2.14 7.14
CA ARG A 7 1.34 -2.46 7.39
C ARG A 7 1.64 -2.77 8.86
N GLU A 8 0.91 -2.18 9.81
CA GLU A 8 1.05 -2.50 11.25
C GLU A 8 0.57 -3.92 11.57
N ASN A 9 -0.34 -4.47 10.77
CA ASN A 9 -0.93 -5.80 10.97
C ASN A 9 -0.23 -6.88 10.12
N GLY A 10 0.94 -6.56 9.53
CA GLY A 10 1.70 -7.50 8.70
C GLY A 10 1.15 -7.70 7.28
N ASN A 11 0.07 -7.00 6.92
CA ASN A 11 -0.44 -7.01 5.56
C ASN A 11 0.31 -5.98 4.71
N ILE A 12 1.36 -6.44 4.05
CA ILE A 12 2.28 -5.63 3.23
C ILE A 12 2.29 -6.16 1.79
N PHE A 13 2.77 -5.36 0.83
CA PHE A 13 2.74 -5.74 -0.58
C PHE A 13 3.53 -7.02 -0.87
N GLU A 14 4.66 -7.21 -0.19
CA GLU A 14 5.55 -8.36 -0.26
C GLU A 14 4.84 -9.67 0.04
N ASN A 15 3.88 -9.65 0.96
CA ASN A 15 3.12 -10.84 1.36
C ASN A 15 1.87 -11.00 0.49
N MET A 16 1.20 -9.89 0.18
CA MET A 16 -0.14 -9.93 -0.42
C MET A 16 -0.12 -10.06 -1.94
N LEU A 17 0.74 -9.30 -2.63
CA LEU A 17 0.71 -9.28 -4.10
C LEU A 17 1.16 -10.61 -4.74
N PRO A 18 2.21 -11.30 -4.26
CA PRO A 18 2.56 -12.63 -4.77
C PRO A 18 1.43 -13.65 -4.55
N LEU A 19 0.82 -13.64 -3.37
CA LEU A 19 -0.31 -14.51 -3.04
C LEU A 19 -1.49 -14.26 -3.98
N PHE A 20 -1.82 -12.99 -4.24
CA PHE A 20 -2.89 -12.64 -5.17
C PHE A 20 -2.57 -13.06 -6.60
N LYS A 21 -1.33 -12.90 -7.05
CA LYS A 21 -0.91 -13.32 -8.39
C LYS A 21 -1.02 -14.83 -8.56
N GLU A 22 -0.52 -15.61 -7.61
CA GLU A 22 -0.60 -17.08 -7.63
C GLU A 22 -2.05 -17.57 -7.71
N ASN A 23 -2.94 -16.96 -6.90
CA ASN A 23 -4.34 -17.34 -6.83
C ASN A 23 -5.23 -16.64 -7.86
N ARG A 24 -4.65 -15.83 -8.75
CA ARG A 24 -5.37 -15.03 -9.77
C ARG A 24 -6.46 -14.12 -9.18
N ILE A 25 -6.16 -13.49 -8.06
CA ILE A 25 -7.05 -12.59 -7.32
C ILE A 25 -6.80 -11.15 -7.77
N GLY A 26 -7.85 -10.47 -8.22
CA GLY A 26 -7.84 -9.03 -8.46
C GLY A 26 -8.01 -8.24 -7.16
N ALA A 27 -7.18 -7.21 -6.97
CA ALA A 27 -7.30 -6.28 -5.87
C ALA A 27 -7.14 -4.83 -6.33
N TYR A 28 -7.89 -3.93 -5.71
CA TYR A 28 -7.67 -2.49 -5.78
C TYR A 28 -6.98 -2.07 -4.48
N ASN A 29 -5.98 -1.19 -4.58
CA ASN A 29 -5.35 -0.61 -3.40
C ASN A 29 -6.21 0.58 -2.93
N TRP A 30 -6.56 0.58 -1.64
CA TRP A 30 -7.22 1.72 -1.02
C TRP A 30 -6.17 2.67 -0.49
N GLY A 31 -6.13 3.91 -0.96
CA GLY A 31 -5.03 4.84 -0.72
C GLY A 31 -4.06 4.86 -1.89
N PHE A 32 -3.30 5.95 -2.03
CA PHE A 32 -2.28 6.05 -3.09
C PHE A 32 -1.28 7.16 -2.76
N VAL A 33 -1.78 8.39 -2.61
CA VAL A 33 -0.99 9.57 -2.27
C VAL A 33 -1.48 10.12 -0.93
N SER A 34 -0.54 10.33 -0.01
CA SER A 34 -0.82 10.93 1.31
C SER A 34 -1.48 12.30 1.21
N GLY A 35 -2.44 12.57 2.10
CA GLY A 35 -3.14 13.85 2.19
C GLY A 35 -4.65 13.69 2.19
N LYS A 36 -5.28 13.69 1.00
CA LYS A 36 -6.74 13.90 0.85
C LYS A 36 -7.62 12.98 1.70
N THR A 37 -7.29 11.68 1.74
CA THR A 37 -8.06 10.65 2.45
C THR A 37 -7.43 10.23 3.77
N ASN A 38 -6.24 10.75 4.10
CA ASN A 38 -5.50 10.43 5.32
C ASN A 38 -5.33 8.91 5.56
N THR A 39 -5.14 8.15 4.48
CA THR A 39 -4.98 6.69 4.50
C THR A 39 -3.58 6.24 4.90
N ILE A 40 -2.69 7.15 5.28
CA ILE A 40 -1.45 6.85 6.02
C ILE A 40 -1.72 6.42 7.46
N TYR A 41 -2.85 6.82 8.05
CA TYR A 41 -3.17 6.53 9.45
C TYR A 41 -3.88 5.17 9.56
N PRO A 42 -3.59 4.37 10.60
CA PRO A 42 -4.28 3.11 10.83
C PRO A 42 -5.74 3.33 11.22
N TRP A 43 -6.53 2.27 11.21
CA TRP A 43 -7.88 2.25 11.76
C TRP A 43 -7.84 2.46 13.28
N LYS A 44 -7.64 3.70 13.72
CA LYS A 44 -7.64 4.08 15.12
C LYS A 44 -8.86 4.93 15.44
N SER A 45 -9.36 4.73 16.65
CA SER A 45 -10.51 5.41 17.21
C SER A 45 -10.30 6.94 17.20
N TRP A 46 -11.42 7.66 17.10
CA TRP A 46 -11.55 9.13 17.02
C TRP A 46 -10.84 9.92 18.14
N ASP A 47 -10.35 9.24 19.17
CA ASP A 47 -9.62 9.80 20.33
C ASP A 47 -8.09 9.88 20.13
N SER A 48 -7.56 9.31 19.03
CA SER A 48 -6.12 9.29 18.76
C SER A 48 -5.68 10.63 18.17
N THR A 49 -5.18 11.53 19.01
CA THR A 49 -4.59 12.80 18.55
C THR A 49 -3.21 12.56 17.93
N TYR A 50 -3.18 12.28 16.62
CA TYR A 50 -1.94 12.28 15.87
C TYR A 50 -1.40 13.71 15.78
N THR A 51 -0.20 13.95 16.31
CA THR A 51 0.51 15.23 16.19
C THR A 51 1.36 15.32 14.92
N GLY A 52 1.39 14.25 14.12
CA GLY A 52 2.11 14.16 12.86
C GLY A 52 1.86 12.82 12.16
N PRO A 53 2.49 12.58 11.00
CA PRO A 53 2.41 11.30 10.30
C PRO A 53 2.90 10.13 11.16
N PRO A 54 2.31 8.93 11.05
CA PRO A 54 2.80 7.75 11.75
C PRO A 54 4.15 7.31 11.18
N LYS A 55 4.97 6.66 12.01
CA LYS A 55 6.27 6.10 11.56
C LYS A 55 6.07 5.03 10.48
N LYS A 56 5.03 4.21 10.61
CA LYS A 56 4.64 3.21 9.63
C LYS A 56 3.32 3.62 8.99
N TRP A 57 3.31 3.80 7.67
CA TRP A 57 2.10 4.19 6.97
C TRP A 57 1.15 3.02 6.80
N HIS A 58 -0.15 3.30 6.81
CA HIS A 58 -1.15 2.25 6.75
C HIS A 58 -1.37 1.75 5.32
N HIS A 59 -1.88 2.59 4.41
CA HIS A 59 -2.15 2.18 3.03
C HIS A 59 -1.42 2.96 1.94
N ASP A 60 -1.24 4.28 2.07
CA ASP A 60 -0.69 5.09 0.97
C ASP A 60 0.73 4.67 0.57
N ILE A 61 1.07 4.97 -0.69
CA ILE A 61 2.32 4.56 -1.35
C ILE A 61 3.24 5.76 -1.61
N PHE A 62 2.68 6.94 -1.86
CA PHE A 62 3.43 8.13 -2.25
C PHE A 62 3.19 9.32 -1.33
N TYR A 63 4.23 10.11 -1.15
CA TYR A 63 4.14 11.47 -0.64
C TYR A 63 3.48 12.41 -1.67
N PRO A 64 2.96 13.58 -1.25
CA PRO A 64 2.36 14.55 -2.19
C PRO A 64 3.29 15.03 -3.30
N ASN A 65 4.61 14.99 -3.08
CA ASN A 65 5.62 15.36 -4.07
C ASN A 65 5.97 14.22 -5.05
N GLY A 66 5.35 13.05 -4.92
CA GLY A 66 5.58 11.89 -5.78
C GLY A 66 6.69 10.95 -5.30
N GLU A 67 7.41 11.30 -4.23
CA GLU A 67 8.40 10.39 -3.64
C GLU A 67 7.69 9.17 -3.05
N PRO A 68 8.28 7.96 -3.18
CA PRO A 68 7.71 6.77 -2.60
C PRO A 68 7.89 6.75 -1.07
N TYR A 69 6.92 6.17 -0.37
CA TYR A 69 7.05 5.82 1.04
C TYR A 69 8.13 4.76 1.26
N SER A 70 8.15 3.74 0.39
CA SER A 70 9.20 2.72 0.31
C SER A 70 9.54 2.47 -1.15
N GLN A 71 10.83 2.55 -1.47
CA GLN A 71 11.34 2.28 -2.81
C GLN A 71 11.18 0.78 -3.14
N GLU A 72 11.40 -0.08 -2.16
CA GLU A 72 11.30 -1.54 -2.28
C GLU A 72 9.87 -1.99 -2.64
N GLU A 73 8.85 -1.40 -2.01
CA GLU A 73 7.45 -1.69 -2.33
C GLU A 73 7.13 -1.32 -3.78
N VAL A 74 7.61 -0.17 -4.27
CA VAL A 74 7.39 0.29 -5.64
C VAL A 74 8.10 -0.62 -6.65
N GLU A 75 9.33 -1.03 -6.36
CA GLU A 75 10.08 -1.96 -7.21
C GLU A 75 9.40 -3.33 -7.29
N LEU A 76 8.92 -3.86 -6.17
CA LEU A 76 8.14 -5.10 -6.15
C LEU A 76 6.89 -4.99 -7.04
N ILE A 77 6.11 -3.92 -6.89
CA ILE A 77 4.89 -3.68 -7.68
C ILE A 77 5.22 -3.64 -9.17
N LYS A 78 6.29 -2.93 -9.56
CA LYS A 78 6.76 -2.89 -10.95
C LYS A 78 7.16 -4.27 -11.47
N ASN A 79 8.00 -5.00 -10.75
CA ASN A 79 8.45 -6.34 -11.16
C ASN A 79 7.28 -7.33 -11.35
N LEU A 80 6.28 -7.29 -10.45
CA LEU A 80 5.12 -8.17 -10.53
C LEU A 80 4.17 -7.82 -11.69
N THR A 81 4.14 -6.55 -12.11
CA THR A 81 3.28 -6.07 -13.20
C THR A 81 3.97 -6.14 -14.57
N GLU A 82 5.28 -5.86 -14.65
CA GLU A 82 6.08 -6.03 -15.88
C GLU A 82 6.08 -7.47 -16.39
N SER A 83 6.31 -8.44 -15.50
CA SER A 83 6.26 -9.87 -15.83
C SER A 83 4.89 -10.36 -16.30
N THR A 84 3.83 -9.59 -16.03
CA THR A 84 2.49 -9.85 -16.54
C THR A 84 2.30 -9.22 -17.92
N ASN A 85 2.79 -7.99 -18.12
CA ASN A 85 2.65 -7.26 -19.38
C ASN A 85 3.49 -7.85 -20.52
N LEU A 86 4.63 -8.48 -20.23
CA LEU A 86 5.47 -9.14 -21.25
C LEU A 86 4.93 -10.50 -21.74
N LYS A 87 3.90 -11.05 -21.09
CA LYS A 87 3.29 -12.35 -21.46
C LYS A 87 2.07 -12.21 -22.38
N ASN A 88 1.76 -10.99 -22.83
CA ASN A 88 0.66 -10.69 -23.75
C ASN A 88 1.18 -10.30 -25.13
#